data_AF-A0A7C3WGL7-F1
#
_entry.id   AF-A0A7C3WGL7-F1
#
_cell.length_a   1.000
_cell.length_b   1.000
_cell.length_c   1.000
_cell.angle_alpha   90.00
_cell.angle_beta   90.00
_cell.angle_gamma   90.00
#
_symmetry.space_group_name_H-M   'P 1'
#
loop_
_entity.id
_entity.type
_entity.pdbx_description
1 polymer ?
#
loop_
_entity_poly.entity_id
_entity_poly.type
_entity_poly.pdbx_seq_one_letter_code
_entity_poly.pdbx_strand_id
1 'polypeptide(L)'
;MSVQQLLKEYIDQGRIKLDPSRNHHTITVHDPCNYVRKSQMAFGDHMGELNRWITLQCVDPSLYREMCDDMLNNYCCGGGGGAWAMPYEEERLAYGKVKAEQIRDTGAEVVMAPCHNCRDQIMKGLAGEFKKGTPGFDMGNYKETVYLWELVANTLIIEPWSEEEIEKAHAERDAQFEKFGIEMEEEEEE
;
A
#
# COMPACT_ATOMS: atom_id res chain seq x y z
N MET A 1 7.26 6.68 14.48
CA MET A 1 6.83 7.23 13.18
C MET A 1 6.52 6.06 12.26
N SER A 2 5.31 6.01 11.67
CA SER A 2 4.91 4.99 10.69
C SER A 2 5.30 5.39 9.27
N VAL A 3 5.24 4.46 8.31
CA VAL A 3 5.48 4.76 6.88
C VAL A 3 4.50 5.80 6.36
N GLN A 4 3.24 5.77 6.80
CA GLN A 4 2.23 6.76 6.44
C GLN A 4 2.63 8.17 6.93
N GLN A 5 3.08 8.27 8.18
CA GLN A 5 3.52 9.55 8.74
C GLN A 5 4.75 10.10 8.00
N LEU A 6 5.71 9.23 7.68
CA LEU A 6 6.90 9.60 6.91
C LEU A 6 6.55 10.09 5.50
N LEU A 7 5.66 9.37 4.79
CA LEU A 7 5.21 9.77 3.46
C LEU A 7 4.50 11.13 3.50
N LYS A 8 3.62 11.35 4.48
CA LYS A 8 2.98 12.67 4.67
C LYS A 8 4.00 13.76 4.93
N GLU A 9 4.97 13.52 5.80
CA GLU A 9 6.03 14.48 6.07
C GLU A 9 6.79 14.85 4.80
N TYR A 10 7.15 13.86 3.97
CA TYR A 10 7.87 14.11 2.73
C TYR A 10 7.04 14.89 1.71
N ILE A 11 5.75 14.61 1.62
CA ILE A 11 4.81 15.35 0.75
C ILE A 11 4.66 16.79 1.25
N ASP A 12 4.38 16.98 2.54
CA ASP A 12 4.18 18.31 3.14
C ASP A 12 5.43 19.20 3.02
N GLN A 13 6.62 18.60 3.15
CA GLN A 13 7.91 19.31 3.01
C GLN A 13 8.31 19.53 1.53
N GLY A 14 7.57 18.97 0.57
CA GLY A 14 7.94 19.02 -0.85
C GLY A 14 9.18 18.21 -1.20
N ARG A 15 9.64 17.33 -0.30
CA ARG A 15 10.76 16.39 -0.55
C ARG A 15 10.42 15.39 -1.63
N ILE A 16 9.14 15.02 -1.74
CA ILE A 16 8.60 14.31 -2.88
C ILE A 16 7.44 15.12 -3.47
N LYS A 17 7.35 15.14 -4.79
CA LYS A 17 6.26 15.75 -5.54
C LYS A 17 5.51 14.66 -6.29
N LEU A 18 4.18 14.72 -6.27
CA LEU A 18 3.32 13.71 -6.86
C LEU A 18 2.51 14.32 -8.01
N ASP A 19 2.35 13.54 -9.08
CA ASP A 19 1.47 13.85 -10.20
C ASP A 19 0.29 12.86 -10.22
N PRO A 20 -0.88 13.26 -9.69
CA PRO A 20 -2.06 12.39 -9.64
C PRO A 20 -2.62 12.06 -11.03
N SER A 21 -2.25 12.81 -12.08
CA SER A 21 -2.72 12.55 -13.45
C SER A 21 -2.12 11.29 -14.06
N ARG A 22 -1.06 10.74 -13.47
CA ARG A 22 -0.40 9.51 -13.93
C ARG A 22 -1.20 8.23 -13.63
N ASN A 23 -2.18 8.30 -12.72
CA ASN A 23 -3.08 7.19 -12.43
C ASN A 23 -4.44 7.40 -13.09
N HIS A 24 -4.85 6.44 -13.91
CA HIS A 24 -6.11 6.51 -14.67
C HIS A 24 -7.16 5.49 -14.20
N HIS A 25 -6.82 4.65 -13.23
CA HIS A 25 -7.71 3.62 -12.71
C HIS A 25 -8.52 4.10 -11.51
N THR A 26 -9.76 3.63 -11.42
CA THR A 26 -10.57 3.81 -10.23
C THR A 26 -9.97 3.06 -9.04
N ILE A 27 -9.88 3.72 -7.88
CA ILE A 27 -9.18 3.19 -6.71
C ILE A 27 -10.03 3.23 -5.46
N THR A 28 -9.91 2.21 -4.63
CA THR A 28 -10.50 2.15 -3.29
C THR A 28 -9.44 1.84 -2.24
N VAL A 29 -9.64 2.32 -1.02
CA VAL A 29 -8.76 2.07 0.13
C VAL A 29 -9.33 0.93 0.95
N HIS A 30 -8.54 -0.11 1.17
CA HIS A 30 -8.86 -1.12 2.16
C HIS A 30 -8.23 -0.75 3.51
N ASP A 31 -9.06 -0.43 4.50
CA ASP A 31 -8.66 -0.22 5.90
C ASP A 31 -8.33 -1.55 6.61
N PRO A 32 -7.05 -1.87 6.87
CA PRO A 32 -6.70 -3.15 7.48
C PRO A 32 -6.96 -3.12 8.98
N CYS A 33 -7.38 -4.26 9.53
CA CYS A 33 -7.65 -4.40 10.96
C CYS A 33 -6.45 -4.03 11.86
N ASN A 34 -5.21 -4.26 11.40
CA ASN A 34 -4.00 -3.92 12.15
C ASN A 34 -3.74 -2.40 12.20
N TYR A 35 -3.90 -1.69 11.09
CA TYR A 35 -3.59 -0.24 11.00
C TYR A 35 -4.75 0.66 11.44
N VAL A 36 -5.96 0.11 11.50
CA VAL A 36 -7.15 0.86 11.93
C VAL A 36 -7.63 0.38 13.29
N ARG A 37 -8.36 -0.73 13.35
CA ARG A 37 -9.01 -1.18 14.59
C ARG A 37 -8.01 -1.44 15.73
N LYS A 38 -6.95 -2.22 15.48
CA LYS A 38 -5.96 -2.53 16.52
C LYS A 38 -5.13 -1.31 16.91
N SER A 39 -4.73 -0.48 15.95
CA SER A 39 -4.05 0.79 16.25
C SER A 39 -4.91 1.68 17.14
N GLN A 40 -6.20 1.85 16.80
CA GLN A 40 -7.13 2.64 17.60
C GLN A 40 -7.23 2.11 19.03
N MET A 41 -7.34 0.79 19.20
CA MET A 41 -7.44 0.17 20.52
C MET A 41 -6.14 0.29 21.34
N ALA A 42 -4.98 0.19 20.69
CA ALA A 42 -3.69 0.17 21.37
C ALA A 42 -3.12 1.57 21.63
N PHE A 43 -3.36 2.52 20.74
CA PHE A 43 -2.71 3.83 20.71
C PHE A 43 -3.68 5.00 20.75
N GLY A 44 -5.00 4.76 20.68
CA GLY A 44 -6.02 5.81 20.64
C GLY A 44 -6.11 6.53 19.29
N ASP A 45 -5.40 6.07 18.27
CA ASP A 45 -5.33 6.66 16.92
C ASP A 45 -5.16 5.56 15.85
N HIS A 46 -5.47 5.89 14.59
CA HIS A 46 -5.41 4.98 13.46
C HIS A 46 -4.90 5.63 12.17
N MET A 47 -4.45 4.80 11.23
CA MET A 47 -3.91 5.29 9.95
C MET A 47 -4.96 5.43 8.84
N GLY A 48 -6.25 5.15 9.08
CA GLY A 48 -7.28 5.08 8.03
C GLY A 48 -7.47 6.40 7.27
N GLU A 49 -7.58 7.52 7.97
CA GLU A 49 -7.65 8.86 7.36
C GLU A 49 -6.38 9.20 6.60
N LEU A 50 -5.22 8.88 7.17
CA LEU A 50 -3.94 9.17 6.57
C LEU A 50 -3.71 8.35 5.29
N ASN A 51 -4.14 7.08 5.28
CA ASN A 51 -4.11 6.24 4.08
C ASN A 51 -4.94 6.88 2.96
N ARG A 52 -6.17 7.34 3.25
CA ARG A 52 -7.02 8.05 2.26
C ARG A 52 -6.37 9.33 1.77
N TRP A 53 -5.88 10.15 2.70
CA TRP A 53 -5.25 11.42 2.37
C TRP A 53 -4.07 11.22 1.41
N ILE A 54 -3.18 10.25 1.68
CA ILE A 54 -2.04 9.93 0.81
C ILE A 54 -2.53 9.39 -0.54
N THR A 55 -3.52 8.48 -0.56
CA THR A 55 -4.10 7.98 -1.80
C THR A 55 -4.65 9.10 -2.68
N LEU A 56 -5.34 10.09 -2.09
CA LEU A 56 -5.86 11.26 -2.80
C LEU A 56 -4.77 12.22 -3.32
N GLN A 57 -3.52 12.11 -2.83
CA GLN A 57 -2.39 12.83 -3.45
C GLN A 57 -1.88 12.13 -4.71
N CYS A 58 -2.23 10.86 -4.90
CA CYS A 58 -1.73 10.01 -5.98
C CYS A 58 -2.75 9.79 -7.10
N VAL A 59 -3.97 10.28 -6.98
CA VAL A 59 -5.05 9.99 -7.94
C VAL A 59 -5.98 11.18 -8.07
N ASP A 60 -6.58 11.36 -9.26
CA ASP A 60 -7.69 12.29 -9.41
C ASP A 60 -8.85 11.88 -8.47
N PRO A 61 -9.39 12.81 -7.64
CA PRO A 61 -10.49 12.52 -6.72
C PRO A 61 -11.73 11.91 -7.39
N SER A 62 -11.98 12.18 -8.67
CA SER A 62 -13.08 11.60 -9.45
C SER A 62 -12.94 10.10 -9.71
N LEU A 63 -11.75 9.53 -9.52
CA LEU A 63 -11.46 8.10 -9.64
C LEU A 63 -11.51 7.37 -8.29
N TYR A 64 -11.59 8.09 -7.18
CA TYR A 64 -11.68 7.48 -5.85
C TYR A 64 -13.07 6.87 -5.59
N ARG A 65 -13.11 5.67 -4.97
CA ARG A 65 -14.32 4.95 -4.59
C ARG A 65 -14.21 4.53 -3.11
N GLU A 66 -15.10 5.03 -2.27
CA GLU A 66 -15.07 4.70 -0.85
C GLU A 66 -15.52 3.25 -0.61
N MET A 67 -14.79 2.53 0.25
CA MET A 67 -15.07 1.11 0.53
C MET A 67 -16.12 0.94 1.63
N CYS A 68 -16.10 1.81 2.63
CA CYS A 68 -16.96 1.72 3.81
C CYS A 68 -17.18 3.08 4.46
N ASP A 69 -18.34 3.26 5.09
CA ASP A 69 -18.67 4.49 5.81
C ASP A 69 -17.86 4.66 7.10
N ASP A 70 -17.44 3.54 7.73
CA ASP A 70 -16.67 3.55 8.96
C ASP A 70 -15.50 2.57 8.89
N MET A 71 -14.29 3.12 8.90
CA MET A 71 -13.01 2.40 8.86
C MET A 71 -12.86 1.40 10.02
N LEU A 72 -13.36 1.74 11.22
CA LEU A 72 -13.26 0.89 12.40
C LEU A 72 -14.13 -0.36 12.26
N ASN A 73 -15.21 -0.26 11.48
CA ASN A 73 -16.16 -1.32 11.20
C ASN A 73 -15.94 -2.01 9.83
N ASN A 74 -14.82 -1.72 9.15
CA ASN A 74 -14.50 -2.40 7.88
C ASN A 74 -14.27 -3.92 8.07
N TYR A 75 -14.58 -4.69 7.04
CA TYR A 75 -14.43 -6.14 7.05
C TYR A 75 -12.97 -6.59 6.91
N CYS A 76 -12.63 -7.69 7.58
CA CYS A 76 -11.32 -8.34 7.45
C CYS A 76 -11.16 -8.98 6.06
N CYS A 77 -9.94 -9.00 5.52
CA CYS A 77 -9.64 -9.73 4.28
C CYS A 77 -9.66 -11.26 4.41
N GLY A 78 -9.58 -11.79 5.63
CA GLY A 78 -9.46 -13.24 5.91
C GLY A 78 -8.02 -13.75 6.14
N GLY A 79 -6.99 -13.01 5.71
CA GLY A 79 -5.57 -13.42 5.81
C GLY A 79 -4.84 -13.04 7.10
N GLY A 80 -5.55 -12.47 8.09
CA GLY A 80 -4.97 -12.01 9.35
C GLY A 80 -4.58 -13.13 10.31
N GLY A 81 -3.86 -12.81 11.39
CA GLY A 81 -3.64 -13.74 12.52
C GLY A 81 -2.82 -15.01 12.19
N GLY A 82 -2.06 -15.01 11.10
CA GLY A 82 -1.32 -16.18 10.61
C GLY A 82 -2.07 -17.01 9.56
N ALA A 83 -3.35 -16.72 9.28
CA ALA A 83 -4.16 -17.50 8.35
C ALA A 83 -3.61 -17.54 6.92
N TRP A 84 -2.94 -16.48 6.47
CA TRP A 84 -2.26 -16.47 5.16
C TRP A 84 -1.04 -17.41 5.09
N ALA A 85 -0.27 -17.50 6.16
CA ALA A 85 0.99 -18.27 6.19
C ALA A 85 0.80 -19.75 6.55
N MET A 86 -0.35 -20.08 7.12
CA MET A 86 -0.72 -21.41 7.60
C MET A 86 -1.72 -22.07 6.63
N PRO A 87 -1.95 -23.40 6.70
CA PRO A 87 -2.80 -24.12 5.75
C PRO A 87 -4.30 -23.92 6.01
N TYR A 88 -4.75 -22.67 6.17
CA TYR A 88 -6.13 -22.29 6.43
C TYR A 88 -6.79 -21.68 5.19
N GLU A 89 -6.57 -22.29 4.02
CA GLU A 89 -7.06 -21.78 2.74
C GLU A 89 -8.59 -21.72 2.68
N GLU A 90 -9.26 -22.79 3.09
CA GLU A 90 -10.71 -22.87 3.09
C GLU A 90 -11.31 -21.79 4.01
N GLU A 91 -10.77 -21.62 5.21
CA GLU A 91 -11.25 -20.65 6.19
C GLU A 91 -10.98 -19.22 5.73
N ARG A 92 -9.77 -18.91 5.24
CA ARG A 92 -9.44 -17.54 4.80
C ARG A 92 -10.28 -17.13 3.59
N LEU A 93 -10.62 -18.06 2.70
CA LEU A 93 -11.53 -17.80 1.57
C LEU A 93 -12.97 -17.64 2.06
N ALA A 94 -13.45 -18.51 2.94
CA ALA A 94 -14.79 -18.41 3.51
C ALA A 94 -15.02 -17.07 4.22
N TYR A 95 -14.08 -16.63 5.08
CA TYR A 95 -14.15 -15.32 5.73
C TYR A 95 -13.95 -14.16 4.75
N GLY A 96 -13.09 -14.34 3.75
CA GLY A 96 -12.79 -13.32 2.75
C GLY A 96 -13.92 -13.06 1.75
N LYS A 97 -14.94 -13.93 1.66
CA LYS A 97 -16.09 -13.76 0.76
C LYS A 97 -16.75 -12.39 0.89
N VAL A 98 -17.06 -11.96 2.12
CA VAL A 98 -17.72 -10.65 2.36
C VAL A 98 -16.81 -9.49 1.92
N LYS A 99 -15.48 -9.65 2.04
CA LYS A 99 -14.53 -8.65 1.55
C LYS A 99 -14.52 -8.60 0.02
N ALA A 100 -14.56 -9.75 -0.65
CA ALA A 100 -14.61 -9.80 -2.10
C ALA A 100 -15.89 -9.13 -2.65
N GLU A 101 -17.04 -9.41 -2.04
CA GLU A 101 -18.30 -8.75 -2.35
C GLU A 101 -18.22 -7.24 -2.12
N GLN A 102 -17.67 -6.81 -0.98
CA GLN A 102 -17.48 -5.38 -0.70
C GLN A 102 -16.57 -4.69 -1.72
N ILE A 103 -15.46 -5.32 -2.12
CA ILE A 103 -14.56 -4.78 -3.16
C ILE A 103 -15.32 -4.66 -4.50
N ARG A 104 -16.05 -5.70 -4.90
CA ARG A 104 -16.88 -5.68 -6.11
C ARG A 104 -17.87 -4.51 -6.09
N ASP A 105 -18.53 -4.30 -4.96
CA ASP A 105 -19.58 -3.29 -4.82
C ASP A 105 -19.01 -1.85 -4.88
N THR A 106 -17.71 -1.64 -4.59
CA THR A 106 -17.05 -0.34 -4.84
C THR A 106 -16.93 0.00 -6.34
N GLY A 107 -16.92 -1.01 -7.20
CA GLY A 107 -16.66 -0.88 -8.63
C GLY A 107 -15.23 -0.44 -8.99
N ALA A 108 -14.32 -0.38 -8.02
CA ALA A 108 -12.93 0.04 -8.22
C ALA A 108 -12.10 -1.01 -8.97
N GLU A 109 -11.17 -0.54 -9.79
CA GLU A 109 -10.20 -1.38 -10.50
C GLU A 109 -8.98 -1.71 -9.64
N VAL A 110 -8.58 -0.78 -8.77
CA VAL A 110 -7.39 -0.93 -7.92
C VAL A 110 -7.81 -0.89 -6.46
N VAL A 111 -7.30 -1.84 -5.67
CA VAL A 111 -7.41 -1.79 -4.20
C VAL A 111 -6.07 -1.35 -3.63
N MET A 112 -6.03 -0.23 -2.93
CA MET A 112 -4.87 0.14 -2.12
C MET A 112 -4.98 -0.57 -0.77
N ALA A 113 -4.04 -1.46 -0.47
CA ALA A 113 -3.98 -2.19 0.79
C ALA A 113 -2.59 -2.01 1.44
N PRO A 114 -2.48 -1.28 2.56
CA PRO A 114 -1.18 -0.99 3.18
C PRO A 114 -0.63 -2.16 4.02
N CYS A 115 -1.35 -3.27 4.12
CA CYS A 115 -0.95 -4.45 4.91
C CYS A 115 -0.59 -5.62 3.99
N HIS A 116 0.57 -6.24 4.23
CA HIS A 116 1.06 -7.38 3.44
C HIS A 116 0.04 -8.52 3.31
N ASN A 117 -0.50 -8.99 4.44
CA ASN A 117 -1.48 -10.08 4.41
C ASN A 117 -2.77 -9.70 3.68
N CYS A 118 -3.18 -8.43 3.76
CA CYS A 118 -4.36 -7.96 3.04
C CYS A 118 -4.12 -7.94 1.55
N ARG A 119 -2.98 -7.40 1.10
CA ARG A 119 -2.62 -7.38 -0.32
C ARG A 119 -2.58 -8.78 -0.90
N ASP A 120 -1.83 -9.67 -0.26
CA ASP A 120 -1.68 -11.04 -0.75
C ASP A 120 -3.01 -11.82 -0.70
N GLN A 121 -3.78 -11.70 0.36
CA GLN A 121 -5.08 -12.36 0.45
C GLN A 121 -6.05 -11.86 -0.62
N ILE A 122 -6.15 -10.55 -0.86
CA ILE A 122 -7.04 -9.99 -1.88
C ILE A 122 -6.56 -10.37 -3.29
N MET A 123 -5.26 -10.18 -3.56
CA MET A 123 -4.67 -10.37 -4.88
C MET A 123 -4.54 -11.84 -5.29
N LYS A 124 -3.95 -12.67 -4.42
CA LYS A 124 -3.63 -14.08 -4.71
C LYS A 124 -4.75 -15.01 -4.26
N GLY A 125 -5.34 -14.75 -3.09
CA GLY A 125 -6.43 -15.55 -2.54
C GLY A 125 -7.76 -15.28 -3.25
N LEU A 126 -8.37 -14.13 -2.99
CA LEU A 126 -9.75 -13.85 -3.42
C LEU A 126 -9.87 -13.75 -4.95
N ALA A 127 -9.11 -12.86 -5.60
CA ALA A 127 -9.12 -12.74 -7.06
C ALA A 127 -8.26 -13.80 -7.75
N GLY A 128 -7.10 -14.12 -7.18
CA GLY A 128 -6.13 -15.00 -7.84
C GLY A 128 -6.65 -16.43 -8.02
N GLU A 129 -7.29 -17.01 -7.01
CA GLU A 129 -7.89 -18.34 -7.14
C GLU A 129 -9.06 -18.35 -8.13
N PHE A 130 -9.90 -17.30 -8.14
CA PHE A 130 -10.96 -17.15 -9.14
C PHE A 130 -10.42 -17.16 -10.57
N LYS A 131 -9.34 -16.41 -10.83
CA LYS A 131 -8.68 -16.36 -12.15
C LYS A 131 -8.08 -17.71 -12.59
N LYS A 132 -7.74 -18.59 -11.64
CA LYS A 132 -7.24 -19.95 -11.91
C LYS A 132 -8.37 -20.98 -12.10
N GLY A 133 -9.63 -20.59 -11.89
CA GLY A 133 -10.76 -21.52 -11.89
C GLY A 133 -10.85 -22.39 -10.62
N THR A 134 -10.15 -22.01 -9.55
CA THR A 134 -10.21 -22.62 -8.23
C THR A 134 -11.13 -21.80 -7.31
N PRO A 135 -11.48 -22.29 -6.10
CA PRO A 135 -12.35 -21.55 -5.19
C PRO A 135 -11.82 -20.14 -4.87
N GLY A 136 -12.48 -19.12 -5.43
CA GLY A 136 -12.20 -17.70 -5.25
C GLY A 136 -13.45 -16.88 -5.61
N PHE A 137 -13.30 -15.55 -5.73
CA PHE A 137 -14.44 -14.67 -5.95
C PHE A 137 -14.23 -13.72 -7.14
N ASP A 138 -15.28 -13.57 -7.94
CA ASP A 138 -15.39 -12.49 -8.92
C ASP A 138 -15.56 -11.15 -8.20
N MET A 139 -14.54 -10.29 -8.30
CA MET A 139 -14.53 -8.95 -7.71
C MET A 139 -14.89 -7.86 -8.72
N GLY A 140 -15.55 -8.20 -9.83
CA GLY A 140 -16.06 -7.25 -10.81
C GLY A 140 -14.95 -6.55 -11.59
N ASN A 141 -14.85 -5.23 -11.46
CA ASN A 141 -13.86 -4.42 -12.18
C ASN A 141 -12.43 -4.58 -11.66
N TYR A 142 -12.23 -5.30 -10.55
CA TYR A 142 -10.93 -5.47 -9.91
C TYR A 142 -9.85 -5.98 -10.88
N LYS A 143 -8.72 -5.26 -10.93
CA LYS A 143 -7.53 -5.59 -11.71
C LYS A 143 -6.38 -6.01 -10.81
N GLU A 144 -6.07 -5.19 -9.79
CA GLU A 144 -4.90 -5.37 -8.95
C GLU A 144 -5.05 -4.81 -7.53
N THR A 145 -4.15 -5.24 -6.64
CA THR A 145 -4.01 -4.66 -5.30
C THR A 145 -2.59 -4.12 -5.17
N VAL A 146 -2.47 -2.85 -4.80
CA VAL A 146 -1.19 -2.15 -4.64
C VAL A 146 -0.98 -1.75 -3.19
N TYR A 147 0.28 -1.67 -2.78
CA TYR A 147 0.66 -1.01 -1.55
C TYR A 147 0.57 0.51 -1.67
N LEU A 148 0.51 1.19 -0.52
CA LEU A 148 0.51 2.65 -0.46
C LEU A 148 1.78 3.25 -1.09
N TRP A 149 2.96 2.65 -0.82
CA TRP A 149 4.22 3.13 -1.39
C TRP A 149 4.37 2.81 -2.89
N GLU A 150 3.76 1.73 -3.39
CA GLU A 150 3.71 1.45 -4.83
C GLU A 150 2.90 2.55 -5.55
N LEU A 151 1.76 2.94 -4.96
CA LEU A 151 0.93 4.02 -5.48
C LEU A 151 1.66 5.38 -5.48
N VAL A 152 2.37 5.69 -4.40
CA VAL A 152 3.21 6.89 -4.33
C VAL A 152 4.33 6.82 -5.38
N ALA A 153 5.07 5.71 -5.45
CA ALA A 153 6.19 5.56 -6.38
C ALA A 153 5.76 5.74 -7.84
N ASN A 154 4.60 5.20 -8.23
CA ASN A 154 4.06 5.32 -9.58
C ASN A 154 3.67 6.77 -9.97
N THR A 155 3.55 7.66 -8.98
CA THR A 155 3.16 9.07 -9.18
C THR A 155 4.27 10.06 -8.89
N LEU A 156 5.45 9.60 -8.47
CA LEU A 156 6.58 10.48 -8.18
C LEU A 156 7.01 11.25 -9.43
N ILE A 157 7.09 12.57 -9.29
CA ILE A 157 7.81 13.42 -10.23
C ILE A 157 9.31 13.27 -9.88
N ILE A 158 10.06 12.62 -10.76
CA ILE A 158 11.50 12.42 -10.59
C ILE A 158 12.21 13.57 -11.28
N GLU A 159 12.69 14.52 -10.48
CA GLU A 159 13.59 15.58 -10.91
C GLU A 159 15.03 15.09 -10.70
N PRO A 160 15.92 15.15 -11.72
CA PRO A 160 17.31 14.79 -11.52
C PRO A 160 17.96 15.75 -10.53
N TRP A 161 18.79 15.22 -9.63
CA TRP A 161 19.57 16.02 -8.70
C TRP A 161 20.60 16.85 -9.45
N SER A 162 20.90 18.04 -8.92
CA SER A 162 22.05 18.83 -9.37
C SER A 162 23.37 18.15 -9.00
N GLU A 163 24.45 18.51 -9.70
CA GLU A 163 25.80 18.00 -9.39
C GLU A 163 26.19 18.30 -7.93
N GLU A 164 25.82 19.49 -7.42
CA GLU A 164 26.07 19.89 -6.02
C GLU A 164 25.34 18.98 -5.01
N GLU A 165 24.08 18.63 -5.28
CA GLU A 165 23.31 17.72 -4.43
C GLU A 165 23.91 16.30 -4.43
N ILE A 166 24.38 15.83 -5.60
CA ILE A 166 25.04 14.54 -5.74
C ILE A 166 26.35 14.50 -4.95
N GLU A 167 27.21 15.51 -5.11
CA GLU A 167 28.48 15.61 -4.39
C GLU A 167 28.27 15.65 -2.87
N LYS A 168 27.30 16.45 -2.41
CA LYS A 168 26.94 16.52 -0.98
C LYS A 168 26.46 15.16 -0.45
N ALA A 169 25.58 14.48 -1.18
CA ALA A 169 25.07 13.18 -0.76
C ALA A 169 26.15 12.10 -0.72
N HIS A 170 27.08 12.11 -1.67
CA HIS A 170 28.26 11.22 -1.64
C HIS A 170 29.15 11.50 -0.43
N ALA A 171 29.41 12.78 -0.10
CA ALA A 171 30.18 13.12 1.10
C ALA A 171 29.49 12.66 2.40
N GLU A 172 28.16 12.80 2.50
CA GLU A 172 27.38 12.31 3.66
C GLU A 172 27.40 10.78 3.75
N ARG A 173 27.31 10.08 2.62
CA ARG A 173 27.47 8.61 2.54
C ARG A 173 28.86 8.19 3.00
N ASP A 174 29.91 8.80 2.49
CA ASP A 174 31.30 8.41 2.78
C ASP A 174 31.63 8.63 4.27
N ALA A 175 31.19 9.75 4.84
CA ALA A 175 31.29 10.00 6.27
C ALA A 175 30.51 8.97 7.11
N GLN A 176 29.35 8.52 6.63
CA GLN A 176 28.58 7.45 7.27
C GLN A 176 29.33 6.10 7.21
N PHE A 177 29.91 5.77 6.07
CA PHE A 177 30.68 4.53 5.90
C PHE A 177 31.93 4.51 6.78
N GLU A 178 32.71 5.60 6.82
CA GLU A 178 33.86 5.74 7.71
C GLU A 178 33.45 5.54 9.17
N LYS A 179 32.36 6.18 9.59
CA LYS A 179 31.83 6.07 10.95
C LYS A 179 31.45 4.63 11.34
N PHE A 180 30.96 3.83 10.40
CA PHE A 180 30.52 2.45 10.64
C PHE A 180 31.56 1.40 10.22
N GLY A 181 32.72 1.80 9.72
CA GLY A 181 33.75 0.88 9.21
C GLY A 181 33.24 0.04 8.03
N ILE A 182 32.39 0.62 7.18
CA ILE A 182 31.88 -0.04 5.98
C ILE A 182 32.89 0.19 4.85
N GLU A 183 33.50 -0.88 4.37
CA GLU A 183 34.28 -0.90 3.13
C GLU A 183 33.38 -1.42 2.02
N MET A 184 33.14 -0.59 1.00
CA MET A 184 32.40 -1.03 -0.19
C MET A 184 33.35 -1.88 -1.03
N GLU A 185 32.94 -3.09 -1.38
CA GLU A 185 33.65 -3.86 -2.43
C GLU A 185 33.51 -3.07 -3.74
N GLU A 186 34.63 -2.82 -4.43
CA GLU A 186 34.58 -2.25 -5.79
C GLU A 186 33.88 -3.29 -6.68
N GLU A 187 32.69 -2.94 -7.21
CA GLU A 187 32.07 -3.75 -8.26
C GLU A 187 33.04 -3.78 -9.46
N GLU A 188 33.60 -4.95 -9.76
CA GLU A 188 34.35 -5.16 -10.99
C GLU A 188 33.40 -4.87 -12.16
N GLU A 189 33.67 -3.80 -12.92
CA GLU A 189 32.95 -3.50 -14.15
C GLU A 189 33.21 -4.64 -15.16
N GLU A 190 32.26 -5.58 -15.31
CA GLU A 190 32.22 -6.58 -16.40
C GLU A 190 31.73 -6.00 -17.73
#